data_AF-A0A0N4XLZ9-F1
#
_entry.id   AF-A0A0N4XLZ9-F1
#
_cell.length_a   1.000
_cell.length_b   1.000
_cell.length_c   1.000
_cell.angle_alpha   90.00
_cell.angle_beta   90.00
_cell.angle_gamma   90.00
#
_symmetry.space_group_name_H-M   'P 1'
#
loop_
_entity.id
_entity.type
_entity.pdbx_description
1 polymer ?
#
loop_
_entity_poly.entity_id
_entity_poly.type
_entity_poly.pdbx_seq_one_letter_code
_entity_poly.pdbx_strand_id
1 'polypeptide(L)'
;MGSGPVVAMVWQGLDVVKQGRAMLGATNPLASAPGTIRGDFCIQTGRNICHGSDSVDSANREIAHWFKPEEINDYDSPFINTWVYE
;
A
#
# COMPACT_ATOMS: atom_id res chain seq x y z
N MET A 1 13.14 -9.50 -6.40
CA MET A 1 12.89 -9.45 -4.95
C MET A 1 12.99 -10.87 -4.40
N GLY A 2 14.13 -11.26 -3.85
CA GLY A 2 14.34 -12.62 -3.32
C GLY A 2 15.56 -12.75 -2.40
N SER A 3 16.23 -11.63 -2.10
CA SER A 3 17.42 -11.57 -1.26
C SER A 3 17.11 -11.37 0.23
N GLY A 4 15.84 -11.33 0.61
CA GLY A 4 15.41 -11.09 1.99
C GLY A 4 13.89 -11.22 2.13
N PRO A 5 13.40 -11.34 3.38
CA PRO A 5 11.97 -11.42 3.66
C PRO A 5 11.26 -10.11 3.32
N VAL A 6 9.96 -10.20 3.06
CA VAL A 6 9.08 -9.06 2.83
C VAL A 6 7.89 -9.12 3.77
N VAL A 7 7.31 -7.97 4.08
CA VAL A 7 6.05 -7.87 4.82
C VAL A 7 4.95 -7.56 3.80
N ALA A 8 4.18 -8.58 3.44
CA ALA A 8 3.00 -8.40 2.60
C ALA A 8 1.81 -8.00 3.49
N MET A 9 0.99 -7.06 3.03
CA MET A 9 -0.16 -6.52 3.76
C MET A 9 -1.31 -6.21 2.80
N VAL A 10 -2.54 -6.27 3.30
CA VAL A 10 -3.75 -5.82 2.60
C VAL A 10 -4.43 -4.75 3.45
N TRP A 11 -4.76 -3.62 2.84
CA TRP A 11 -5.46 -2.50 3.49
C TRP A 11 -6.80 -2.24 2.80
N GLN A 12 -7.82 -1.95 3.59
CA GLN A 12 -9.18 -1.68 3.12
C GLN A 12 -9.60 -0.25 3.47
N GLY A 13 -10.30 0.40 2.56
CA GLY A 13 -10.86 1.74 2.77
C GLY A 13 -11.30 2.41 1.46
N LEU A 14 -11.97 3.55 1.59
CA LEU A 14 -12.38 4.37 0.44
C LEU A 14 -11.15 4.88 -0.32
N ASP A 15 -11.13 4.70 -1.64
CA ASP A 15 -10.03 5.12 -2.52
C ASP A 15 -8.64 4.58 -2.10
N VAL A 16 -8.58 3.49 -1.31
CA VAL A 16 -7.35 3.04 -0.64
C VAL A 16 -6.17 2.78 -1.58
N VAL A 17 -6.42 2.33 -2.82
CA VAL A 17 -5.35 2.15 -3.82
C VAL A 17 -4.71 3.50 -4.16
N LYS A 18 -5.52 4.50 -4.48
CA LYS A 18 -5.06 5.85 -4.83
C LYS A 18 -4.40 6.53 -3.62
N GLN A 19 -5.03 6.45 -2.44
CA GLN A 19 -4.51 7.04 -1.21
C GLN A 19 -3.20 6.36 -0.78
N GLY A 20 -3.12 5.04 -0.88
CA GLY A 20 -1.89 4.28 -0.65
C GLY A 20 -0.75 4.77 -1.55
N ARG A 21 -1.00 4.88 -2.86
CA ARG A 21 -0.02 5.43 -3.81
C ARG A 21 0.41 6.86 -3.47
N ALA A 22 -0.51 7.72 -3.04
CA ALA A 22 -0.19 9.07 -2.61
C ALA A 22 0.72 9.09 -1.38
N MET A 23 0.44 8.26 -0.36
CA MET A 23 1.27 8.12 0.83
C MET A 23 2.67 7.54 0.53
N LEU A 24 2.78 6.61 -0.42
CA LEU A 24 4.08 6.10 -0.86
C LEU A 24 4.91 7.19 -1.54
N GLY A 25 4.28 7.98 -2.40
CA GLY A 25 4.95 8.94 -3.29
C GLY A 25 5.37 8.32 -4.64
N ALA A 26 6.01 9.13 -5.47
CA ALA A 26 6.44 8.73 -6.82
C ALA A 26 7.38 7.52 -6.79
N THR A 27 7.39 6.72 -7.86
CA THR A 27 8.28 5.54 -7.94
C THR A 27 9.76 5.92 -7.85
N ASN A 28 10.14 7.06 -8.44
CA ASN A 28 11.44 7.68 -8.25
C ASN A 28 11.42 8.55 -6.96
N PRO A 29 12.21 8.21 -5.93
CA PRO A 29 12.27 8.98 -4.69
C PRO A 29 12.58 10.47 -4.88
N LEU A 30 13.46 10.81 -5.84
CA LEU A 30 13.84 12.20 -6.11
C LEU A 30 12.71 13.04 -6.72
N ALA A 31 11.63 12.40 -7.17
CA ALA A 31 10.41 13.05 -7.63
C ALA A 31 9.26 12.96 -6.60
N SER A 32 9.51 12.38 -5.42
CA SER A 32 8.54 12.32 -4.33
C SER A 32 8.57 13.60 -3.51
N ALA A 33 7.40 14.04 -3.03
CA ALA A 33 7.33 15.15 -2.10
C ALA A 33 7.82 14.73 -0.70
N PRO A 34 8.43 15.63 0.09
CA PRO A 34 8.65 15.40 1.51
C PRO A 34 7.34 15.05 2.23
N GLY A 35 7.41 14.15 3.21
CA GLY A 35 6.26 13.60 3.94
C GLY A 35 5.67 12.32 3.33
N THR A 36 6.06 11.93 2.11
CA THR A 36 5.75 10.59 1.59
C THR A 36 6.82 9.60 1.98
N ILE A 37 6.48 8.32 2.08
CA ILE A 37 7.41 7.27 2.53
C ILE A 37 8.68 7.26 1.66
N ARG A 38 8.54 7.37 0.34
CA ARG A 38 9.69 7.39 -0.57
C ARG A 38 10.45 8.71 -0.54
N GLY A 39 9.78 9.84 -0.32
CA GLY A 39 10.42 11.15 -0.22
C GLY A 39 11.29 11.27 1.04
N ASP A 40 10.83 10.70 2.15
CA ASP A 40 11.52 10.83 3.44
C ASP A 40 12.64 9.79 3.63
N PHE A 41 12.51 8.60 3.05
CA PHE A 41 13.38 7.47 3.40
C PHE A 41 14.18 6.87 2.23
N CYS A 42 13.96 7.31 0.99
CA CYS A 42 14.59 6.70 -0.18
C CYS A 42 15.40 7.71 -1.01
N ILE A 43 16.40 7.21 -1.73
CA ILE A 43 17.23 8.02 -2.64
C ILE A 43 17.18 7.45 -4.07
N GLN A 44 17.26 6.12 -4.20
CA GLN A 44 17.35 5.45 -5.50
C GLN A 44 16.09 4.64 -5.82
N THR A 45 15.65 4.69 -7.08
CA THR A 45 14.45 3.98 -7.56
C THR A 45 14.47 2.47 -7.28
N GLY A 46 15.63 1.82 -7.44
CA GLY A 46 15.76 0.36 -7.20
C GLY A 46 15.73 -0.05 -5.72
N ARG A 47 15.75 0.92 -4.80
CA ARG A 47 15.72 0.72 -3.34
C ARG A 47 14.71 1.70 -2.71
N ASN A 48 13.48 1.68 -3.21
CA ASN A 48 12.42 2.61 -2.80
C ASN A 48 11.48 2.07 -1.70
N ILE A 49 12.00 1.14 -0.88
CA ILE A 49 11.42 0.56 0.35
C ILE A 49 10.16 -0.29 0.18
N CYS A 50 9.14 0.22 -0.52
CA CYS A 50 7.80 -0.35 -0.49
C CYS A 50 7.14 -0.38 -1.87
N HIS A 51 6.29 -1.39 -2.05
CA HIS A 51 5.40 -1.56 -3.20
C HIS A 51 3.97 -1.16 -2.84
N GLY A 52 3.20 -0.78 -3.84
CA GLY A 52 1.76 -0.58 -3.73
C GLY A 52 1.11 -0.60 -5.10
N SER A 53 0.01 -1.34 -5.22
CA SER A 53 -0.77 -1.54 -6.44
C SER A 53 -1.17 -0.21 -7.07
N ASP A 54 -1.19 -0.13 -8.41
CA ASP A 54 -1.41 1.11 -9.15
C ASP A 54 -2.86 1.35 -9.59
N SER A 55 -3.68 0.32 -9.46
CA SER A 55 -5.07 0.25 -9.92
C SER A 55 -5.83 -0.81 -9.13
N VAL A 56 -7.16 -0.70 -9.07
CA VAL A 56 -8.00 -1.71 -8.40
C VAL A 56 -7.80 -3.10 -9.03
N ASP A 57 -7.68 -3.17 -10.37
CA ASP A 57 -7.44 -4.42 -11.09
C ASP A 57 -6.08 -5.04 -10.74
N SER A 58 -5.03 -4.23 -10.62
CA SER A 58 -3.72 -4.72 -10.14
C SER A 58 -3.81 -5.21 -8.69
N ALA A 59 -4.51 -4.47 -7.82
CA ALA A 59 -4.65 -4.83 -6.41
C ALA A 59 -5.34 -6.19 -6.26
N ASN A 60 -6.46 -6.40 -6.95
CA ASN A 60 -7.18 -7.67 -6.91
C ASN A 60 -6.31 -8.85 -7.37
N ARG A 61 -5.54 -8.68 -8.45
CA ARG A 61 -4.61 -9.73 -8.92
C ARG A 61 -3.46 -9.97 -7.94
N GLU A 62 -2.89 -8.91 -7.38
CA GLU A 62 -1.77 -9.01 -6.44
C GLU A 62 -2.22 -9.65 -5.12
N ILE A 63 -3.37 -9.25 -4.57
CA ILE A 63 -3.93 -9.86 -3.34
C ILE A 63 -4.13 -11.36 -3.55
N ALA A 64 -4.75 -11.78 -4.66
CA ALA A 64 -4.96 -13.20 -4.97
C ALA A 64 -3.66 -13.97 -5.23
N HIS A 65 -2.58 -13.28 -5.59
CA HIS A 65 -1.26 -13.89 -5.76
C HIS A 65 -0.55 -14.11 -4.42
N TRP A 66 -0.66 -13.15 -3.49
CA TRP A 66 0.06 -13.16 -2.22
C TRP A 66 -0.67 -13.86 -1.09
N PHE A 67 -2.00 -13.89 -1.12
CA PHE A 67 -2.82 -14.37 -0.01
C PHE A 67 -3.94 -15.28 -0.50
N LYS A 68 -4.26 -16.28 0.33
CA LYS A 68 -5.51 -17.01 0.23
C LYS A 68 -6.65 -16.20 0.86
N PRO A 69 -7.91 -16.40 0.43
CA PRO A 69 -9.05 -15.69 0.99
C PRO A 69 -9.15 -15.79 2.53
N GLU A 70 -8.83 -16.95 3.10
CA GLU A 70 -8.86 -17.19 4.56
C GLU A 70 -7.77 -16.46 5.35
N GLU A 71 -6.75 -15.90 4.70
CA GLU A 71 -5.70 -15.12 5.35
C GLU A 71 -6.07 -13.63 5.46
N ILE A 72 -7.14 -13.21 4.76
CA ILE A 72 -7.64 -11.83 4.78
C ILE A 72 -8.66 -11.70 5.91
N ASN A 73 -8.29 -10.92 6.92
CA ASN A 73 -9.17 -10.65 8.05
C ASN A 73 -10.20 -9.58 7.68
N ASP A 74 -11.47 -9.96 7.74
CA ASP A 74 -12.60 -9.03 7.71
C ASP A 74 -13.16 -8.91 9.13
N TYR A 75 -13.19 -7.68 9.65
CA TYR A 75 -13.67 -7.40 10.99
C TYR A 75 -14.40 -6.06 11.01
N ASP A 76 -15.44 -6.00 11.82
CA ASP A 76 -16.19 -4.77 12.01
C ASP A 76 -15.40 -3.79 12.89
N SER A 77 -15.23 -2.57 12.41
CA SER A 77 -14.52 -1.51 13.13
C SER A 77 -15.49 -0.39 13.48
N PRO A 78 -16.01 -0.36 14.72
CA PRO A 78 -16.93 0.68 15.17
C PRO A 78 -16.34 2.08 15.01
N PHE A 79 -15.02 2.21 15.19
CA PHE A 79 -14.33 3.49 14.99
C PHE A 79 -14.41 3.96 13.54
N ILE A 80 -14.08 3.08 12.59
CA ILE A 80 -14.10 3.43 11.17
C ILE A 80 -15.54 3.77 10.73
N ASN A 81 -16.50 2.92 11.09
CA ASN A 81 -17.88 3.08 10.66
C ASN A 81 -18.59 4.29 11.29
N THR A 82 -18.15 4.73 12.47
CA THR A 82 -18.83 5.82 13.21
C THR A 82 -18.15 7.17 13.03
N TRP A 83 -16.82 7.19 12.87
CA TRP A 83 -16.04 8.42 13.00
C TRP A 83 -15.17 8.76 11.79
N VAL A 84 -14.98 7.82 10.84
CA VAL A 84 -14.12 8.05 9.67
C VAL A 84 -14.93 8.31 8.41
N TYR A 85 -16.03 7.57 8.21
CA TYR A 85 -16.93 7.75 7.07
C TYR A 85 -18.25 8.39 7.52
N GLU A 86 -18.83 9.23 6.65
CA GLU A 86 -20.19 9.77 6.79
C GLU A 86 -21.26 8.73 6.46
#